data_AF-A0A2G9T728-F1
#
_entry.id   AF-A0A2G9T728-F1
#
_cell.length_a   1.000
_cell.length_b   1.000
_cell.length_c   1.000
_cell.angle_alpha   90.00
_cell.angle_beta   90.00
_cell.angle_gamma   90.00
#
_symmetry.space_group_name_H-M   'P 1'
#
loop_
_entity.id
_entity.type
_entity.pdbx_description
1 polymer ?
#
loop_
_entity_poly.entity_id
_entity_poly.type
_entity_poly.pdbx_seq_one_letter_code
_entity_poly.pdbx_strand_id
1 'polypeptide(L)'
;VVDYAVARRILDNHRAISNHCPRETKYSLEDIQKYITFAKCFKPQISAEAAEALVTSYKRLRMNDSNNAATSSWRITVRQLESLIRLSEALARLHCAAQVSVEHVNQASKLLSKSIVRVEQPDIALDDDFDTDTIMEVDEDKENEADSMESSGDVEGKRAK
;
A
#
# COMPACT_ATOMS: atom_id res chain seq x y z
N VAL A 1 -7.98 30.77 5.33
CA VAL A 1 -8.76 30.63 6.60
C VAL A 1 -8.10 29.61 7.54
N VAL A 2 -7.64 28.45 7.05
CA VAL A 2 -6.98 27.42 7.88
C VAL A 2 -5.70 27.95 8.53
N ASP A 3 -4.84 28.63 7.77
CA ASP A 3 -3.55 29.13 8.28
C ASP A 3 -3.70 30.16 9.40
N TYR A 4 -4.74 30.99 9.33
CA TYR A 4 -5.07 31.95 10.39
C TYR A 4 -5.45 31.24 11.70
N ALA A 5 -6.23 30.15 11.62
CA ALA A 5 -6.58 29.34 12.78
C ALA A 5 -5.35 28.63 13.39
N VAL A 6 -4.44 28.15 12.53
CA VAL A 6 -3.15 27.56 12.96
C VAL A 6 -2.30 28.60 13.67
N ALA A 7 -2.11 29.77 13.06
CA ALA A 7 -1.32 30.87 13.63
C ALA A 7 -1.89 31.33 14.98
N ARG A 8 -3.21 31.51 15.08
CA ARG A 8 -3.88 31.84 16.35
C ARG A 8 -3.65 30.77 17.40
N ARG A 9 -3.73 29.48 17.02
CA ARG A 9 -3.51 28.37 17.95
C ARG A 9 -2.09 28.34 18.50
N ILE A 10 -1.10 28.61 17.66
CA ILE A 10 0.32 28.69 18.07
C ILE A 10 0.51 29.85 19.04
N LEU A 11 -0.06 31.02 18.74
CA LEU A 11 0.01 32.20 19.60
C LEU A 11 -0.67 31.97 20.95
N ASP A 12 -1.85 31.35 20.97
CA ASP A 12 -2.58 31.00 22.19
C ASP A 12 -1.81 30.00 23.05
N ASN A 13 -1.13 29.02 22.43
CA ASN A 13 -0.28 28.08 23.17
C ASN A 13 0.92 28.79 23.81
N HIS A 14 1.60 29.68 23.07
CA HIS A 14 2.77 30.40 23.57
C HIS A 14 2.40 31.41 24.69
N ARG A 15 1.24 32.06 24.58
CA ARG A 15 0.68 32.92 25.63
C ARG A 15 0.27 32.14 26.89
N ALA A 16 -0.14 30.88 26.74
CA ALA A 16 -0.53 30.00 27.84
C ALA A 16 0.65 29.25 28.50
N ILE A 17 1.89 29.40 28.05
CA ILE A 17 3.07 28.83 28.75
C ILE A 17 3.28 29.52 30.11
N SER A 18 2.83 30.76 30.30
CA SER A 18 2.88 31.44 31.60
C SER A 18 1.73 31.07 32.55
N ASN A 19 0.62 30.51 32.03
CA ASN A 19 -0.52 30.05 32.81
C ASN A 19 -0.97 28.70 32.23
N HIS A 20 -0.51 27.59 32.82
CA HIS A 20 -0.95 26.23 32.50
C HIS A 20 -2.47 26.06 32.72
N CYS A 21 -3.29 26.63 31.84
CA CYS A 21 -4.72 26.43 31.84
C CYS A 21 -4.99 25.13 31.06
N PRO A 22 -5.41 24.03 31.73
CA PRO A 22 -5.74 22.80 31.05
C PRO A 22 -6.88 23.08 30.06
N ARG A 23 -6.73 22.60 28.83
CA ARG A 23 -7.77 22.75 27.81
C ARG A 23 -9.05 22.07 28.31
N GLU A 24 -10.17 22.75 28.21
CA GLU A 24 -11.48 22.16 28.52
C GLU A 24 -11.75 21.01 27.55
N THR A 25 -11.56 19.78 28.01
CA THR A 25 -11.90 18.55 27.30
C THR A 25 -13.02 17.85 28.05
N LYS A 26 -13.96 17.23 27.33
CA LYS A 26 -15.09 16.50 27.94
C LYS A 26 -14.64 15.32 28.80
N TYR A 27 -13.48 14.75 28.50
CA TYR A 27 -12.91 13.59 29.19
C TYR A 27 -11.50 13.93 29.65
N SER A 28 -11.14 13.45 30.85
CA SER A 28 -9.77 13.51 31.33
C SER A 28 -8.91 12.43 30.67
N LEU A 29 -7.58 12.58 30.72
CA LEU A 29 -6.66 11.57 30.22
C LEU A 29 -6.80 10.24 30.97
N GLU A 30 -7.03 10.30 32.28
CA GLU A 30 -7.23 9.11 33.12
C GLU A 30 -8.47 8.31 32.71
N ASP A 31 -9.58 9.00 32.43
CA ASP A 31 -10.84 8.37 32.02
C ASP A 31 -10.67 7.66 30.68
N ILE A 32 -9.97 8.29 29.73
CA ILE A 32 -9.69 7.69 28.41
C ILE A 32 -8.81 6.45 28.57
N GLN A 33 -7.77 6.50 29.41
CA GLN A 33 -6.89 5.35 29.65
C GLN A 33 -7.64 4.18 30.31
N LYS A 34 -8.48 4.46 31.31
CA LYS A 34 -9.35 3.46 31.95
C LYS A 34 -10.32 2.85 30.93
N TYR A 35 -10.92 3.67 30.08
CA TYR A 35 -11.83 3.23 29.04
C TYR A 35 -11.16 2.33 28.00
N ILE A 36 -9.98 2.71 27.50
CA ILE A 36 -9.22 1.90 26.54
C ILE A 36 -8.85 0.54 27.15
N THR A 37 -8.46 0.52 28.44
CA THR A 37 -8.14 -0.72 29.15
C THR A 37 -9.35 -1.63 29.26
N PHE A 38 -10.53 -1.06 29.57
CA PHE A 38 -11.79 -1.80 29.60
C PHE A 38 -12.19 -2.33 28.21
N ALA A 39 -12.14 -1.49 27.17
CA ALA A 39 -12.49 -1.84 25.80
C ALA A 39 -11.60 -2.97 25.22
N LYS A 40 -10.33 -3.06 25.64
CA LYS A 40 -9.40 -4.13 25.22
C LYS A 40 -9.82 -5.52 25.71
N CYS A 41 -10.67 -5.64 26.73
CA CYS A 41 -11.16 -6.93 27.21
C CYS A 41 -12.18 -7.57 26.26
N PHE A 42 -12.78 -6.79 25.36
CA PHE A 42 -13.77 -7.30 24.41
C PHE A 42 -13.09 -7.99 23.23
N LYS A 43 -13.59 -9.18 22.87
CA LYS A 43 -13.18 -9.96 21.69
C LYS A 43 -14.37 -10.11 20.74
N PRO A 44 -14.73 -9.05 19.99
CA PRO A 44 -15.91 -9.06 19.15
C PRO A 44 -15.82 -10.15 18.08
N GLN A 45 -16.94 -10.81 17.83
CA GLN A 45 -17.07 -11.82 16.76
C GLN A 45 -17.74 -11.21 15.54
N ILE A 46 -17.34 -11.65 14.35
CA ILE A 46 -17.93 -11.15 13.09
C ILE A 46 -19.30 -11.80 12.90
N SER A 47 -20.35 -10.98 12.75
CA SER A 47 -21.68 -11.47 12.40
C SER A 47 -21.75 -11.88 10.92
N ALA A 48 -22.72 -12.73 10.55
CA ALA A 48 -22.89 -13.15 9.16
C ALA A 48 -23.12 -11.94 8.21
N GLU A 49 -23.95 -10.99 8.62
CA GLU A 49 -24.22 -9.76 7.86
C GLU A 49 -22.95 -8.91 7.67
N ALA A 50 -22.12 -8.81 8.72
CA ALA A 50 -20.86 -8.08 8.63
C ALA A 50 -19.85 -8.79 7.71
N ALA A 51 -19.84 -10.13 7.68
CA ALA A 51 -19.00 -10.90 6.78
C ALA A 51 -19.36 -10.64 5.30
N GLU A 52 -20.65 -10.61 4.97
CA GLU A 52 -21.12 -10.26 3.63
C GLU A 52 -20.75 -8.82 3.24
N ALA A 53 -20.88 -7.88 4.19
CA ALA A 53 -20.49 -6.48 3.99
C ALA A 53 -18.98 -6.32 3.76
N LEU A 54 -18.15 -7.11 4.45
CA LEU A 54 -16.68 -7.13 4.27
C LEU A 54 -16.30 -7.60 2.87
N VAL A 55 -16.90 -8.71 2.41
CA VAL A 55 -16.66 -9.25 1.06
C VAL A 55 -17.06 -8.24 -0.01
N THR A 56 -18.25 -7.64 0.14
CA THR A 56 -18.77 -6.63 -0.79
C THR A 56 -17.87 -5.40 -0.83
N SER A 57 -17.43 -4.92 0.33
CA SER A 57 -16.53 -3.77 0.45
C SER A 57 -15.16 -4.03 -0.17
N TYR A 58 -14.60 -5.22 0.03
CA TYR A 58 -13.31 -5.61 -0.55
C TYR A 58 -13.37 -5.77 -2.08
N LYS A 59 -14.43 -6.38 -2.60
CA LYS A 59 -14.68 -6.45 -4.05
C LYS A 59 -14.72 -5.05 -4.66
N ARG A 60 -15.48 -4.13 -4.05
CA ARG A 60 -15.55 -2.73 -4.49
C ARG A 60 -14.18 -2.04 -4.47
N LEU A 61 -13.42 -2.22 -3.39
CA LEU A 61 -12.08 -1.66 -3.25
C LEU A 61 -11.14 -2.14 -4.36
N ARG A 62 -11.19 -3.43 -4.69
CA ARG A 62 -10.35 -4.04 -5.73
C ARG A 62 -10.76 -3.63 -7.14
N MET A 63 -12.06 -3.49 -7.41
CA MET A 63 -12.55 -2.98 -8.70
C MET A 63 -12.08 -1.55 -8.96
N ASN A 64 -12.10 -0.70 -7.92
CA ASN A 64 -11.64 0.67 -8.02
C ASN A 64 -10.11 0.77 -8.27
N ASP A 65 -9.35 -0.21 -7.83
CA ASP A 65 -7.90 -0.32 -8.11
C ASP A 65 -7.62 -0.78 -9.55
N SER A 66 -8.36 -1.79 -10.03
CA SER A 66 -8.23 -2.27 -11.42
C SER A 66 -8.50 -1.18 -12.45
N ASN A 67 -9.51 -0.33 -12.20
CA ASN A 67 -9.85 0.78 -13.10
C ASN A 67 -8.78 1.88 -13.13
N ASN A 68 -7.84 1.87 -12.19
CA ASN A 68 -6.85 2.92 -12.00
C ASN A 68 -5.41 2.36 -12.03
N ALA A 69 -5.24 1.16 -12.60
CA ALA A 69 -4.00 0.38 -12.54
C ALA A 69 -2.80 1.05 -13.25
N ALA A 70 -3.04 2.01 -14.14
CA ALA A 70 -1.99 2.77 -14.84
C ALA A 70 -1.40 3.90 -13.99
N THR A 71 -2.16 4.43 -13.03
CA THR A 71 -1.76 5.60 -12.21
C THR A 71 -1.62 5.27 -10.73
N SER A 72 -2.06 4.09 -10.27
CA SER A 72 -1.90 3.68 -8.89
C SER A 72 -0.46 3.24 -8.61
N SER A 73 0.26 4.03 -7.81
CA SER A 73 1.59 3.69 -7.28
C SER A 73 1.59 2.50 -6.30
N TRP A 74 0.41 1.94 -5.99
CA TRP A 74 0.22 0.88 -5.02
C TRP A 74 -1.02 0.03 -5.33
N ARG A 75 -0.91 -1.30 -5.13
CA ARG A 75 -1.97 -2.28 -5.43
C ARG A 75 -2.74 -2.77 -4.21
N ILE A 76 -4.05 -3.01 -4.40
CA ILE A 76 -4.92 -3.62 -3.41
C ILE A 76 -4.67 -5.13 -3.32
N THR A 77 -4.23 -5.60 -2.15
CA THR A 77 -3.94 -7.03 -1.87
C THR A 77 -4.82 -7.58 -0.75
N VAL A 78 -4.71 -8.90 -0.48
CA VAL A 78 -5.42 -9.56 0.63
C VAL A 78 -5.08 -8.94 2.00
N ARG A 79 -3.88 -8.35 2.14
CA ARG A 79 -3.50 -7.63 3.37
C ARG A 79 -4.48 -6.50 3.70
N GLN A 80 -5.12 -5.92 2.68
CA GLN A 80 -6.12 -4.87 2.88
C GLN A 80 -7.43 -5.41 3.44
N LEU A 81 -7.82 -6.63 3.06
CA LEU A 81 -8.96 -7.30 3.67
C LEU A 81 -8.67 -7.61 5.15
N GLU A 82 -7.47 -8.12 5.47
CA GLU A 82 -7.08 -8.35 6.86
C GLU A 82 -7.07 -7.05 7.68
N SER A 83 -6.52 -5.97 7.12
CA SER A 83 -6.54 -4.65 7.76
C SER A 83 -7.96 -4.16 7.98
N LEU A 84 -8.86 -4.34 7.00
CA LEU A 84 -10.27 -3.97 7.12
C LEU A 84 -10.96 -4.74 8.26
N ILE A 85 -10.73 -6.05 8.36
CA ILE A 85 -11.26 -6.89 9.45
C ILE A 85 -10.76 -6.38 10.81
N ARG A 86 -9.44 -6.18 10.96
CA ARG A 86 -8.85 -5.67 12.21
C ARG A 86 -9.40 -4.30 12.60
N LEU A 87 -9.64 -3.41 11.63
CA LEU A 87 -10.25 -2.10 11.87
C LEU A 87 -11.71 -2.22 12.31
N SER A 88 -12.50 -3.09 11.69
CA SER A 88 -13.90 -3.33 12.08
C SER A 88 -13.99 -3.92 13.50
N GLU A 89 -13.12 -4.86 13.86
CA GLU A 89 -13.03 -5.38 15.23
C GLU A 89 -12.55 -4.32 16.23
N ALA A 90 -11.61 -3.45 15.85
CA ALA A 90 -11.17 -2.34 16.69
C ALA A 90 -12.30 -1.33 16.95
N LEU A 91 -13.12 -1.02 15.94
CA LEU A 91 -14.31 -0.18 16.13
C LEU A 91 -15.34 -0.86 17.03
N ALA A 92 -15.62 -2.15 16.81
CA ALA A 92 -16.52 -2.89 17.70
C ALA A 92 -16.03 -2.91 19.15
N ARG A 93 -14.72 -3.05 19.38
CA ARG A 93 -14.10 -2.92 20.72
C ARG A 93 -14.27 -1.52 21.29
N LEU A 94 -14.09 -0.47 20.48
CA LEU A 94 -14.30 0.91 20.90
C LEU A 94 -15.75 1.17 21.32
N HIS A 95 -16.73 0.49 20.71
CA HIS A 95 -18.13 0.55 21.09
C HIS A 95 -18.51 -0.41 22.22
N CYS A 96 -17.56 -1.16 22.80
CA CYS A 96 -17.79 -2.23 23.78
C CYS A 96 -18.82 -3.27 23.29
N ALA A 97 -18.88 -3.52 21.98
CA ALA A 97 -19.78 -4.47 21.37
C ALA A 97 -19.18 -5.88 21.34
N ALA A 98 -20.00 -6.90 21.59
CA ALA A 98 -19.59 -8.31 21.50
C ALA A 98 -19.58 -8.83 20.06
N GLN A 99 -20.22 -8.13 19.12
CA GLN A 99 -20.30 -8.51 17.71
C GLN A 99 -19.99 -7.34 16.79
N VAL A 100 -19.36 -7.62 15.66
CA VAL A 100 -19.12 -6.64 14.60
C VAL A 100 -20.41 -6.46 13.80
N SER A 101 -20.94 -5.23 13.77
CA SER A 101 -22.09 -4.86 12.94
C SER A 101 -21.63 -4.36 11.56
N VAL A 102 -22.57 -4.30 10.63
CA VAL A 102 -22.36 -3.72 9.28
C VAL A 102 -21.92 -2.25 9.36
N GLU A 103 -22.36 -1.51 10.38
CA GLU A 103 -21.96 -0.11 10.59
C GLU A 103 -20.46 0.03 10.85
N HIS A 104 -19.88 -0.84 11.68
CA HIS A 104 -18.44 -0.85 11.93
C HIS A 104 -17.64 -1.14 10.65
N VAL A 105 -18.15 -2.04 9.79
CA VAL A 105 -17.53 -2.35 8.49
C VAL A 105 -17.57 -1.14 7.56
N ASN A 106 -18.71 -0.46 7.46
CA ASN A 106 -18.87 0.72 6.62
C ASN A 106 -17.94 1.86 7.07
N GLN A 107 -17.82 2.11 8.37
CA GLN A 107 -16.91 3.12 8.92
C GLN A 107 -15.44 2.76 8.64
N ALA A 108 -15.04 1.50 8.86
CA ALA A 108 -13.69 1.01 8.56
C ALA A 108 -13.37 1.13 7.06
N SER A 109 -14.32 0.77 6.19
CA SER A 109 -14.17 0.87 4.74
C SER A 109 -14.01 2.33 4.29
N LYS A 110 -14.76 3.26 4.91
CA LYS A 110 -14.64 4.69 4.64
C LYS A 110 -13.27 5.24 5.06
N LEU A 111 -12.76 4.81 6.21
CA LEU A 111 -11.43 5.19 6.68
C LEU A 111 -10.34 4.68 5.74
N LEU A 112 -10.40 3.39 5.38
CA LEU A 112 -9.44 2.76 4.47
C LEU A 112 -9.45 3.39 3.07
N SER A 113 -10.64 3.68 2.53
CA SER A 113 -10.77 4.36 1.23
C SER A 113 -10.16 5.77 1.25
N LYS A 114 -10.20 6.46 2.39
CA LYS A 114 -9.61 7.79 2.55
C LYS A 114 -8.09 7.75 2.76
N SER A 115 -7.55 6.68 3.32
CA SER A 115 -6.09 6.54 3.49
C SER A 115 -5.35 6.28 2.18
N ILE A 116 -6.07 5.81 1.14
CA ILE A 116 -5.51 5.63 -0.19
C ILE A 116 -5.46 7.01 -0.86
N VAL A 117 -4.30 7.66 -0.74
CA VAL A 117 -4.02 8.91 -1.45
C VAL A 117 -3.86 8.58 -2.93
N ARG A 118 -4.69 9.18 -3.78
CA ARG A 118 -4.54 9.10 -5.24
C ARG A 118 -3.40 10.01 -5.65
N VAL A 119 -2.34 9.43 -6.20
CA VAL A 119 -1.31 10.19 -6.91
C VAL A 119 -1.72 10.16 -8.38
N GLU A 120 -2.38 11.20 -8.83
CA GLU A 120 -2.58 11.41 -10.27
C GLU A 120 -1.23 11.86 -10.82
N GLN A 121 -0.58 11.00 -11.61
CA GLN A 121 0.55 11.42 -12.42
C GLN A 121 0.00 11.99 -13.72
N PRO A 122 0.41 13.21 -14.13
CA PRO A 122 0.09 13.70 -15.46
C PRO A 122 0.75 12.77 -16.49
N ASP A 123 0.03 12.48 -17.57
CA ASP A 123 0.57 11.67 -18.66
C ASP A 123 1.88 12.28 -19.15
N ILE A 124 2.96 11.51 -19.11
CA ILE A 124 4.23 11.91 -19.71
C ILE A 124 4.09 11.61 -21.20
N ALA A 125 3.92 12.67 -22.00
CA ALA A 125 4.10 12.56 -23.44
C ALA A 125 5.56 12.17 -23.69
N LEU A 126 5.80 10.89 -23.95
CA LEU A 126 7.05 10.43 -24.53
C LEU A 126 6.93 10.78 -26.00
N ASP A 127 7.63 11.83 -26.42
CA ASP A 127 7.81 12.09 -27.84
C ASP A 127 8.53 10.86 -28.43
N ASP A 128 7.93 10.23 -29.44
CA ASP A 128 8.47 9.06 -30.15
C ASP A 128 9.76 9.37 -30.96
N ASP A 129 10.34 10.56 -30.75
CA ASP A 129 11.53 11.07 -31.46
C ASP A 129 12.86 10.66 -30.81
N PHE A 130 12.89 9.59 -30.00
CA PHE A 130 14.16 8.93 -29.71
C PHE A 130 14.57 8.12 -30.94
N ASP A 131 15.29 8.80 -31.84
CA ASP A 131 15.95 8.24 -33.01
C ASP A 131 16.56 6.86 -32.68
N THR A 132 16.03 5.84 -33.36
CA THR A 132 16.51 4.44 -33.33
C THR A 132 17.94 4.29 -33.91
N ASP A 133 18.60 5.39 -34.28
CA ASP A 133 19.89 5.39 -34.99
C ASP A 133 21.13 5.31 -34.09
N THR A 134 21.00 5.26 -32.75
CA THR A 134 22.16 4.94 -31.89
C THR A 134 22.25 3.45 -31.59
N ILE A 135 22.32 2.63 -32.64
CA ILE A 135 22.94 1.31 -32.52
C ILE A 135 24.44 1.60 -32.38
N MET A 136 24.95 1.51 -31.15
CA MET A 136 26.40 1.43 -30.93
C MET A 136 26.86 0.14 -31.61
N GLU A 137 27.49 0.26 -32.78
CA GLU A 137 28.28 -0.82 -33.37
C GLU A 137 29.33 -1.22 -32.32
N VAL A 138 29.15 -2.41 -31.75
CA VAL A 138 30.19 -3.04 -30.94
C VAL A 138 31.17 -3.61 -31.94
N ASP A 139 32.31 -2.95 -32.11
CA ASP A 139 33.45 -3.47 -32.86
C ASP A 139 33.82 -4.86 -32.30
N GLU A 140 33.54 -5.92 -33.07
CA GLU A 140 34.09 -7.25 -32.79
C GLU A 140 35.57 -7.24 -33.18
N ASP A 141 36.44 -7.14 -32.16
CA ASP A 141 37.87 -7.39 -32.27
C ASP A 141 38.13 -8.78 -32.88
N LYS A 142 38.47 -8.80 -34.18
CA LYS A 142 39.07 -9.96 -34.84
C LYS A 142 40.56 -9.98 -34.54
N GLU A 143 40.97 -10.74 -33.53
CA GLU A 143 42.36 -11.16 -33.38
C GLU A 143 42.51 -12.68 -33.58
N ASN A 144 43.51 -12.99 -34.42
CA ASN A 144 44.21 -14.26 -34.61
C ASN A 144 43.71 -15.24 -35.69
N GLU A 145 44.05 -14.91 -36.93
CA GLU A 145 44.55 -15.91 -37.88
C GLU A 145 46.05 -16.19 -37.64
N ALA A 146 46.40 -17.46 -37.87
CA ALA A 146 47.73 -18.07 -38.08
C ALA A 146 48.29 -18.87 -36.88
N ASP A 147 48.27 -20.21 -36.96
CA ASP A 147 49.34 -20.93 -37.66
C ASP A 147 49.12 -22.47 -37.69
N SER A 148 49.58 -23.06 -38.80
CA SER A 148 50.05 -24.44 -39.00
C SER A 148 49.08 -25.62 -39.15
N MET A 149 48.98 -26.01 -40.42
CA MET A 149 48.43 -27.21 -41.05
C MET A 149 49.34 -28.45 -40.85
N GLU A 150 48.72 -29.64 -40.87
CA GLU A 150 49.25 -30.98 -41.14
C GLU A 150 49.86 -31.85 -40.01
N SER A 151 49.15 -32.94 -39.70
CA SER A 151 49.74 -34.29 -39.76
C SER A 151 48.66 -35.36 -39.97
N SER A 152 48.96 -36.25 -40.90
CA SER A 152 48.18 -37.32 -41.50
C SER A 152 47.76 -38.46 -40.55
N GLY A 153 46.78 -39.27 -40.97
CA GLY A 153 46.53 -40.60 -40.40
C GLY A 153 45.20 -41.25 -40.77
N ASP A 154 45.08 -41.72 -42.01
CA ASP A 154 44.07 -42.69 -42.47
C ASP A 154 44.02 -43.95 -41.58
N VAL A 155 42.82 -44.40 -41.20
CA VAL A 155 42.57 -45.83 -40.89
C VAL A 155 41.19 -46.23 -41.43
N GLU A 156 41.19 -46.72 -42.67
CA GLU A 156 40.12 -47.52 -43.25
C GLU A 156 40.46 -49.01 -43.07
N GLY A 157 39.55 -49.78 -42.46
CA GLY A 157 39.80 -51.18 -42.15
C GLY A 157 38.59 -51.95 -41.66
N LYS A 158 37.61 -52.20 -42.53
CA LYS A 158 36.62 -53.27 -42.33
C LYS A 158 36.43 -54.06 -43.62
N ARG A 159 37.05 -55.25 -43.70
CA ARG A 159 36.51 -56.37 -44.48
C ARG A 159 36.99 -57.73 -43.98
N ALA A 160 36.00 -58.64 -43.90
CA ALA A 160 36.05 -60.10 -43.95
C ALA A 160 36.56 -60.88 -42.72
N LYS A 161 35.61 -61.52 -42.02
CA LYS A 161 35.20 -62.91 -42.33
C LYS A 161 33.74 -63.12 -41.95
#